data_AF-A0A943DVV7-F1
#
_entry.id   AF-A0A943DVV7-F1
#
_cell.length_a   1.000
_cell.length_b   1.000
_cell.length_c   1.000
_cell.angle_alpha   90.00
_cell.angle_beta   90.00
_cell.angle_gamma   90.00
#
_symmetry.space_group_name_H-M   'P 1'
#
loop_
_entity.id
_entity.type
_entity.pdbx_description
1 polymer ?
#
loop_
_entity_poly.entity_id
_entity_poly.type
_entity_poly.pdbx_seq_one_letter_code
_entity_poly.pdbx_strand_id
1 'polypeptide(L)'
;MMLSKDNIINLEDFRVRDTKTGAISKVFTGRDRGEFVREKSRVDKIESNYSSVTIIIPNNVYSINPSFFEELFVNVVKKLGKDDFLKKFNFISQGNYDYKKQLNEAIDRILRPKTALD
;
A
#
# COMPACT_ATOMS: atom_id res chain seq x y z
N MET A 1 20.62 2.35 0.10
CA MET A 1 20.08 1.79 -1.15
C MET A 1 18.61 1.50 -0.91
N MET A 2 17.72 1.81 -1.86
CA MET A 2 16.30 1.42 -1.72
C MET A 2 16.16 -0.09 -1.91
N LEU A 3 15.28 -0.71 -1.13
CA LEU A 3 14.93 -2.12 -1.23
C LEU A 3 13.92 -2.37 -2.36
N SER A 4 13.12 -1.36 -2.71
CA SER A 4 12.22 -1.34 -3.86
C SER A 4 13.03 -1.34 -5.16
N LYS A 5 12.65 -2.19 -6.10
CA LYS A 5 13.32 -2.36 -7.39
C LYS A 5 12.35 -2.96 -8.40
N ASP A 6 12.38 -2.47 -9.63
CA ASP A 6 11.56 -2.96 -10.74
C ASP A 6 10.05 -2.99 -10.38
N ASN A 7 9.45 -4.18 -10.25
CA ASN A 7 8.06 -4.39 -9.86
C ASN A 7 7.86 -4.67 -8.37
N ILE A 8 8.89 -4.50 -7.55
CA ILE A 8 8.86 -4.72 -6.11
C ILE A 8 8.80 -3.38 -5.40
N ILE A 9 7.75 -3.18 -4.60
CA ILE A 9 7.60 -2.06 -3.67
C ILE A 9 7.76 -2.59 -2.25
N ASN A 10 8.84 -2.18 -1.58
CA ASN A 10 9.11 -2.57 -0.21
C ASN A 10 8.72 -1.44 0.74
N LEU A 11 7.74 -1.69 1.63
CA LEU A 11 7.25 -0.66 2.54
C LEU A 11 8.30 -0.20 3.56
N GLU A 12 9.39 -0.95 3.77
CA GLU A 12 10.51 -0.52 4.62
C GLU A 12 11.14 0.79 4.15
N ASP A 13 11.23 1.00 2.83
CA ASP A 13 11.80 2.23 2.24
C ASP A 13 11.01 3.48 2.61
N PHE A 14 9.74 3.31 2.99
CA PHE A 14 8.82 4.39 3.28
C PHE A 14 8.44 4.48 4.76
N ARG A 15 9.24 3.90 5.67
CA ARG A 15 8.98 4.07 7.10
C ARG A 15 9.42 5.45 7.57
N VAL A 16 8.57 6.05 8.40
CA VAL A 16 8.93 7.27 9.12
C VAL A 16 9.99 6.92 10.14
N ARG A 17 11.07 7.69 10.15
CA ARG A 17 12.18 7.56 11.10
C ARG A 17 12.23 8.82 11.94
N ASP A 18 12.24 8.64 13.25
CA ASP A 18 12.55 9.72 14.17
C ASP A 18 14.04 10.04 14.04
N THR A 19 14.36 11.28 13.66
CA THR A 19 15.74 11.72 13.41
C THR A 19 16.54 11.95 14.67
N LYS A 20 15.89 12.03 15.85
CA LYS A 20 16.54 12.22 17.14
C LYS A 20 16.84 10.88 17.82
N THR A 21 15.89 9.96 17.79
CA THR A 21 15.98 8.67 18.50
C THR A 21 16.39 7.52 17.59
N GLY A 22 16.28 7.69 16.27
CA GLY A 22 16.46 6.60 15.30
C GLY A 22 15.31 5.60 15.27
N ALA A 23 14.25 5.83 16.06
CA ALA A 23 13.09 4.96 16.10
C ALA A 23 12.38 4.90 14.73
N ILE A 24 11.98 3.70 14.33
CA ILE A 24 11.29 3.46 13.06
C ILE A 24 9.82 3.18 13.36
N SER A 25 8.92 3.89 12.67
CA SER A 25 7.48 3.64 12.82
C SER A 25 7.13 2.21 12.41
N LYS A 26 6.37 1.54 13.29
CA LYS A 26 5.80 0.21 13.04
C LYS A 26 4.37 0.28 12.50
N VAL A 27 3.85 1.47 12.27
CA VAL A 27 2.47 1.72 11.85
C VAL A 27 2.45 2.46 10.52
N PHE A 28 1.64 1.99 9.58
CA PHE A 28 1.28 2.71 8.36
C PHE A 28 -0.17 3.19 8.47
N THR A 29 -0.36 4.50 8.60
CA THR A 29 -1.68 5.09 8.81
C THR A 29 -1.76 6.45 8.13
N GLY A 30 -2.97 6.88 7.81
CA GLY A 30 -3.24 8.19 7.24
C GLY A 30 -3.29 8.17 5.72
N ARG A 31 -4.20 8.99 5.18
CA ARG A 31 -4.39 9.19 3.75
C ARG A 31 -3.18 9.91 3.13
N ASP A 32 -2.73 10.96 3.79
CA ASP A 32 -1.49 11.69 3.49
C ASP A 32 -0.27 10.76 3.35
N ARG A 33 -0.15 9.78 4.26
CA ARG A 33 0.94 8.80 4.19
C ARG A 33 0.76 7.83 3.02
N GLY A 34 -0.47 7.37 2.77
CA GLY A 34 -0.77 6.50 1.63
C GLY A 34 -0.44 7.17 0.29
N GLU A 35 -0.84 8.44 0.14
CA GLU A 35 -0.53 9.28 -1.02
C GLU A 35 0.98 9.46 -1.19
N PHE A 36 1.71 9.81 -0.12
CA PHE A 36 3.16 9.91 -0.18
C PHE A 36 3.80 8.62 -0.71
N VAL A 37 3.37 7.46 -0.22
CA VAL A 37 3.93 6.17 -0.67
C VAL A 37 3.53 5.88 -2.11
N ARG A 38 2.30 6.16 -2.52
CA ARG A 38 1.84 6.03 -3.92
C ARG A 38 2.76 6.79 -4.87
N GLU A 39 3.01 8.06 -4.57
CA GLU A 39 3.84 8.93 -5.40
C GLU A 39 5.31 8.51 -5.42
N LYS A 40 5.89 8.23 -4.24
CA LYS A 40 7.32 7.91 -4.13
C LYS A 40 7.65 6.52 -4.65
N SER A 41 6.76 5.55 -4.47
CA SER A 41 6.90 4.22 -5.07
C SER A 41 6.60 4.21 -6.56
N ARG A 42 5.84 5.19 -7.05
CA ARG A 42 5.34 5.27 -8.43
C ARG A 42 4.50 4.05 -8.80
N VAL A 43 3.70 3.55 -7.84
CA VAL A 43 2.89 2.33 -7.99
C VAL A 43 2.04 2.33 -9.26
N ASP A 44 1.48 3.47 -9.66
CA ASP A 44 0.67 3.60 -10.88
C ASP A 44 1.48 3.30 -12.16
N LYS A 45 2.73 3.77 -12.20
CA LYS A 45 3.64 3.52 -13.32
C LYS A 45 4.14 2.08 -13.31
N ILE A 46 4.46 1.55 -12.13
CA ILE A 46 4.88 0.16 -11.97
C ILE A 46 3.76 -0.78 -12.42
N GLU A 47 2.54 -0.55 -11.96
CA GLU A 47 1.37 -1.31 -12.40
C GLU A 47 1.22 -1.27 -13.92
N SER A 48 1.37 -0.11 -14.55
CA SER A 48 1.20 -0.01 -16.01
C SER A 48 2.32 -0.71 -16.81
N ASN A 49 3.52 -0.86 -16.25
CA ASN A 49 4.69 -1.37 -16.97
C ASN A 49 4.98 -2.86 -16.73
N TYR A 50 4.40 -3.46 -15.69
CA TYR A 50 4.66 -4.83 -15.31
C TYR A 50 3.38 -5.66 -15.27
N SER A 51 3.48 -6.95 -15.60
CA SER A 51 2.35 -7.88 -15.56
C SER A 51 1.92 -8.23 -14.13
N SER A 52 2.82 -8.10 -13.16
CA SER A 52 2.55 -8.27 -11.73
C SER A 52 3.37 -7.29 -10.89
N VAL A 53 2.86 -6.95 -9.70
CA VAL A 53 3.52 -6.06 -8.73
C VAL A 53 3.60 -6.76 -7.39
N THR A 54 4.75 -6.72 -6.73
CA THR A 54 4.95 -7.32 -5.41
C THR A 54 5.07 -6.23 -4.35
N ILE A 55 4.19 -6.29 -3.34
CA ILE A 55 4.23 -5.43 -2.16
C ILE A 55 4.83 -6.22 -1.00
N ILE A 56 5.94 -5.74 -0.44
CA ILE A 56 6.58 -6.34 0.73
C ILE A 56 6.21 -5.55 1.99
N ILE A 57 5.59 -6.23 2.94
CA ILE A 57 5.30 -5.70 4.29
C ILE A 57 6.41 -6.17 5.25
N PRO A 58 7.16 -5.24 5.90
CA PRO A 58 8.26 -5.59 6.79
C PRO A 58 7.84 -6.42 8.00
N ASN A 59 8.76 -7.23 8.51
CA ASN A 59 8.49 -8.25 9.53
C ASN A 59 7.97 -7.73 10.89
N ASN A 60 8.23 -6.47 11.21
CA ASN A 60 7.91 -5.85 12.49
C ASN A 60 6.88 -4.71 12.34
N VAL A 61 6.03 -4.77 11.31
CA VAL A 61 4.84 -3.92 11.21
C VAL A 61 3.81 -4.37 12.25
N TYR A 62 3.30 -3.41 13.01
CA TYR A 62 2.26 -3.63 14.01
C TYR A 62 0.86 -3.45 13.43
N SER A 63 0.66 -2.40 12.62
CA SER A 63 -0.61 -2.16 11.95
C SER A 63 -0.49 -1.38 10.64
N ILE A 64 -1.42 -1.65 9.73
CA ILE A 64 -1.68 -0.84 8.54
C ILE A 64 -3.17 -0.50 8.56
N ASN A 65 -3.52 0.79 8.50
CA ASN A 65 -4.91 1.21 8.51
C ASN A 65 -5.52 1.17 7.10
N PRO A 66 -6.82 0.89 6.94
CA PRO A 66 -7.48 0.88 5.63
C PRO A 66 -7.29 2.19 4.86
N SER A 67 -7.31 3.35 5.53
CA SER A 67 -7.11 4.65 4.88
C SER A 67 -5.73 4.84 4.25
N PHE A 68 -4.70 4.17 4.77
CA PHE A 68 -3.38 4.15 4.15
C PHE A 68 -3.40 3.36 2.85
N PHE A 69 -3.96 2.14 2.88
CA PHE A 69 -4.11 1.32 1.67
C PHE A 69 -5.04 1.96 0.64
N GLU A 70 -6.10 2.62 1.11
CA GLU A 70 -7.07 3.33 0.29
C GLU A 70 -6.35 4.34 -0.60
N GLU A 71 -5.57 5.25 0.00
CA GLU A 71 -4.81 6.21 -0.79
C GLU A 71 -3.65 5.59 -1.56
N LEU A 72 -2.94 4.62 -0.99
CA LEU A 72 -1.83 3.98 -1.69
C LEU A 72 -2.29 3.36 -3.03
N PHE A 73 -3.47 2.74 -3.05
CA PHE A 73 -3.94 1.95 -4.19
C PHE A 73 -5.14 2.54 -4.94
N VAL A 74 -5.63 3.74 -4.58
CA VAL A 74 -6.86 4.32 -5.15
C VAL A 74 -6.89 4.31 -6.68
N ASN A 75 -5.78 4.68 -7.34
CA ASN A 75 -5.73 4.78 -8.79
C ASN A 75 -5.75 3.40 -9.46
N VAL A 76 -4.90 2.48 -8.99
CA VAL A 76 -4.79 1.14 -9.57
C VAL A 76 -6.01 0.27 -9.30
N VAL A 77 -6.64 0.42 -8.13
CA VAL A 77 -7.91 -0.28 -7.82
C VAL A 77 -9.05 0.28 -8.65
N LYS A 78 -9.17 1.61 -8.83
CA LYS A 78 -10.18 2.19 -9.72
C LYS A 78 -10.01 1.75 -11.17
N LYS A 79 -8.76 1.61 -11.63
CA LYS A 79 -8.43 1.19 -13.00
C LYS A 79 -8.73 -0.30 -13.24
N LEU A 80 -8.36 -1.16 -12.29
CA LEU A 80 -8.41 -2.61 -12.46
C LEU A 80 -9.68 -3.26 -11.90
N GLY A 81 -10.37 -2.60 -10.97
CA GLY A 81 -11.37 -3.26 -10.14
C GLY A 81 -10.74 -4.23 -9.14
N LYS A 82 -11.59 -4.88 -8.34
CA LYS A 82 -11.16 -5.76 -7.22
C LYS A 82 -10.40 -6.99 -7.70
N ASP A 83 -11.00 -7.76 -8.62
CA ASP A 83 -10.48 -9.07 -8.98
C ASP A 83 -9.14 -8.98 -9.72
N ASP A 84 -9.01 -8.06 -10.66
CA ASP A 84 -7.76 -7.90 -11.41
C ASP A 84 -6.67 -7.20 -10.60
N PHE A 85 -7.03 -6.32 -9.64
CA PHE A 85 -6.09 -5.84 -8.64
C PHE A 85 -5.53 -6.99 -7.79
N LEU A 86 -6.40 -7.86 -7.24
CA LEU A 86 -5.98 -8.98 -6.39
C LEU A 86 -5.19 -10.06 -7.15
N LYS A 87 -5.42 -10.22 -8.46
CA LYS A 87 -4.58 -11.09 -9.32
C LYS A 87 -3.22 -10.48 -9.63
N LYS A 88 -3.16 -9.16 -9.84
CA LYS A 88 -1.95 -8.45 -10.28
C LYS A 88 -1.01 -8.10 -9.13
N PHE A 89 -1.54 -7.80 -7.95
CA PHE A 89 -0.77 -7.37 -6.78
C PHE A 89 -0.57 -8.52 -5.79
N ASN A 90 0.68 -8.94 -5.65
CA ASN A 90 1.10 -9.97 -4.70
C ASN A 90 1.61 -9.35 -3.41
N PHE A 91 1.10 -9.75 -2.26
CA PHE A 91 1.51 -9.23 -0.96
C PHE A 91 2.31 -10.26 -0.17
N ILE A 92 3.55 -9.91 0.18
CA ILE A 92 4.44 -10.73 1.01
C ILE A 92 4.57 -10.05 2.37
N SER A 93 3.97 -10.64 3.41
CA SER A 93 4.22 -10.22 4.80
C SER A 93 5.41 -11.00 5.33
N GLN A 94 6.50 -10.30 5.65
CA GLN A 94 7.71 -10.94 6.20
C GLN A 94 7.57 -11.25 7.71
N GLY A 95 6.45 -10.87 8.33
CA GLY A 95 6.18 -11.10 9.73
C GLY A 95 4.75 -11.61 9.93
N ASN A 96 4.25 -11.51 11.16
CA ASN A 96 2.97 -12.10 11.54
C ASN A 96 1.78 -11.15 11.37
N TYR A 97 1.97 -9.97 10.77
CA TYR A 97 0.88 -9.04 10.54
C TYR A 97 -0.07 -9.56 9.45
N ASP A 98 -1.35 -9.73 9.80
CA ASP A 98 -2.43 -10.03 8.86
C ASP A 98 -3.01 -8.74 8.27
N TYR A 99 -2.65 -8.46 7.02
CA TYR A 99 -3.06 -7.27 6.29
C TYR A 99 -4.40 -7.42 5.56
N LYS A 100 -4.92 -8.65 5.42
CA LYS A 100 -5.99 -8.95 4.46
C LYS A 100 -7.27 -8.21 4.76
N LYS A 101 -7.64 -8.10 6.04
CA LYS A 101 -8.85 -7.39 6.45
C LYS A 101 -8.80 -5.92 6.02
N GLN A 102 -7.71 -5.23 6.32
CA GLN A 102 -7.55 -3.80 6.07
C GLN A 102 -7.38 -3.51 4.58
N LEU A 103 -6.72 -4.38 3.83
CA LEU A 103 -6.61 -4.29 2.38
C LEU A 103 -7.99 -4.44 1.71
N ASN A 104 -8.77 -5.47 2.07
CA ASN A 104 -10.09 -5.68 1.50
C ASN A 104 -11.04 -4.53 1.82
N GLU A 105 -11.02 -4.03 3.06
CA GLU A 105 -11.80 -2.86 3.46
C GLU A 105 -11.43 -1.62 2.63
N ALA A 106 -10.15 -1.39 2.37
CA ALA A 106 -9.69 -0.30 1.51
C ALA A 106 -10.20 -0.45 0.06
N ILE A 107 -10.11 -1.65 -0.52
CA ILE A 107 -10.60 -1.93 -1.87
C ILE A 107 -12.11 -1.65 -1.96
N ASP A 108 -12.88 -2.14 -0.98
CA ASP A 108 -14.33 -1.95 -0.94
C ASP A 108 -14.71 -0.47 -0.79
N ARG A 109 -13.95 0.31 0.01
CA ARG A 109 -14.11 1.77 0.12
C ARG A 109 -13.81 2.50 -1.19
N ILE A 110 -12.73 2.12 -1.89
CA ILE A 110 -12.36 2.75 -3.18
C ILE A 110 -13.42 2.53 -4.25
N LEU A 111 -13.98 1.31 -4.31
CA LEU A 111 -14.95 0.90 -5.33
C LEU A 111 -16.40 1.23 -4.96
N ARG A 112 -16.63 1.79 -3.76
CA ARG A 112 -17.97 2.19 -3.33
C ARG A 112 -18.52 3.23 -4.32
N PRO A 113 -19.71 3.02 -4.89
CA PRO A 113 -20.33 4.04 -5.72
C PRO A 113 -20.57 5.29 -4.88
N LYS A 114 -20.25 6.47 -5.43
CA LYS A 114 -20.56 7.74 -4.78
C LYS A 114 -22.07 7.81 -4.57
N THR A 115 -22.49 7.77 -3.31
CA THR A 115 -23.85 8.15 -2.94
C THR A 115 -23.94 9.67 -2.93
N ALA A 116 -25.10 10.24 -3.24
CA ALA A 116 -25.33 11.70 -3.30
C ALA A 116 -25.17 12.45 -1.95
N LEU A 117 -24.53 11.82 -0.95
CA LEU A 117 -24.31 12.34 0.40
C LEU A 117 -22.82 12.64 0.69
N ASP A 118 -21.93 12.46 -0.30
CA ASP A 118 -20.50 12.83 -0.22
C ASP A 118 -20.18 14.11 -1.01
#